data_AF-A0A1K1P024-F1
#
_entry.id   AF-A0A1K1P024-F1
#
_cell.length_a   1.000
_cell.length_b   1.000
_cell.length_c   1.000
_cell.angle_alpha   90.00
_cell.angle_beta   90.00
_cell.angle_gamma   90.00
#
_symmetry.space_group_name_H-M   'P 1'
#
loop_
_entity.id
_entity.type
_entity.pdbx_description
1 polymer ?
#
loop_
_entity_poly.entity_id
_entity_poly.type
_entity_poly.pdbx_seq_one_letter_code
_entity_poly.pdbx_strand_id
1 'polypeptide(L)' 'MTKNARDGYFNGGRVPFGYSAVPEGKRKRLTILEDEAQIVREIFDLYVAGMGCKLIAVQLNE' A
#
# COMPACT_ATOMS: atom_id res chain seq x y z
N MET A 1 3.05 -16.42 -12.92
CA MET A 1 2.86 -15.66 -11.67
C MET A 1 3.72 -16.20 -10.52
N THR A 2 3.71 -17.51 -10.23
CA THR A 2 4.44 -18.10 -9.09
C THR A 2 5.93 -17.74 -9.00
N LYS A 3 6.65 -17.69 -10.13
CA LYS A 3 8.06 -17.27 -10.15
C LYS A 3 8.25 -15.81 -9.74
N ASN A 4 7.45 -14.88 -10.28
CA ASN A 4 7.54 -13.46 -9.90
C ASN A 4 7.26 -13.26 -8.41
N ALA A 5 6.23 -13.91 -7.87
CA ALA A 5 5.92 -13.84 -6.45
C ALA A 5 7.08 -14.37 -5.58
N ARG A 6 7.66 -15.52 -5.93
CA ARG A 6 8.81 -16.11 -5.22
C ARG A 6 10.05 -15.21 -5.27
N ASP A 7 10.27 -14.55 -6.40
CA ASP A 7 11.43 -13.67 -6.62
C ASP A 7 11.18 -12.23 -6.09
N GLY A 8 10.01 -11.94 -5.51
CA GLY A 8 9.63 -10.62 -4.97
C GLY A 8 9.30 -9.55 -6.02
N TYR A 9 8.95 -9.97 -7.24
CA TYR A 9 8.51 -9.07 -8.32
C TYR A 9 7.01 -8.83 -8.29
N PHE A 10 6.61 -7.64 -8.71
CA PHE A 10 5.22 -7.28 -8.92
C PHE A 10 4.61 -8.10 -10.06
N ASN A 11 3.46 -8.71 -9.81
CA ASN A 11 2.76 -9.56 -10.78
C ASN A 11 1.93 -8.76 -11.81
N GLY A 12 1.88 -7.43 -11.70
CA GLY A 12 1.07 -6.56 -12.54
C GLY A 12 -0.29 -6.22 -11.91
N GLY A 13 -1.11 -5.48 -12.66
CA GLY A 13 -2.38 -4.92 -12.17
C GLY A 13 -2.24 -3.49 -11.65
N ARG A 14 -3.28 -3.02 -10.96
CA ARG A 14 -3.28 -1.70 -10.31
C ARG A 14 -2.29 -1.71 -9.14
N VAL A 15 -1.42 -0.71 -9.07
CA VAL A 15 -0.50 -0.54 -7.95
C VAL A 15 -1.31 -0.23 -6.69
N PRO A 16 -1.10 -0.96 -5.57
CA PRO A 16 -1.76 -0.64 -4.30
C PRO A 16 -1.39 0.76 -3.81
N PHE A 17 -2.34 1.46 -3.19
CA PHE A 17 -2.09 2.73 -2.53
C PHE A 17 -1.01 2.58 -1.43
N GLY A 18 -0.10 3.54 -1.31
CA GLY A 18 1.08 3.44 -0.45
C GLY A 18 2.31 2.84 -1.13
N TYR A 19 2.21 2.46 -2.41
CA TYR A 19 3.30 1.86 -3.16
C TYR A 19 3.46 2.47 -4.56
N SER A 20 4.67 2.35 -5.09
CA SER A 20 5.00 2.61 -6.49
C SER A 20 5.60 1.37 -7.13
N ALA A 21 5.32 1.16 -8.43
CA ALA A 21 5.92 0.06 -9.19
C ALA A 21 7.16 0.55 -9.95
N VAL A 22 8.34 0.22 -9.45
CA VAL A 22 9.63 0.65 -10.02
C VAL A 22 10.17 -0.43 -10.95
N PRO A 23 10.65 -0.08 -12.17
CA PRO A 23 11.30 -1.03 -13.06
C PRO A 23 12.57 -1.66 -12.46
N GLU A 24 12.72 -2.97 -12.62
CA GLU A 24 13.96 -3.71 -12.36
C GLU A 24 14.22 -4.61 -13.59
N GLY A 25 14.95 -4.07 -14.56
CA GLY A 25 15.14 -4.70 -15.87
C GLY A 25 13.81 -4.87 -16.63
N LYS A 26 13.49 -6.11 -17.03
CA LYS A 26 12.23 -6.45 -17.70
C LYS A 26 11.05 -6.66 -16.73
N ARG A 27 11.28 -6.51 -15.43
CA ARG A 27 10.29 -6.75 -14.36
C ARG A 27 10.06 -5.45 -13.57
N LYS A 28 9.16 -5.50 -12.59
CA LYS A 28 8.90 -4.39 -11.67
C LYS A 28 8.89 -4.89 -10.23
N ARG A 29 9.31 -4.07 -9.27
CA ARG A 29 9.12 -4.29 -7.83
C ARG A 29 8.22 -3.20 -7.26
N LEU A 30 7.56 -3.50 -6.15
CA LEU A 30 6.86 -2.48 -5.38
C LEU A 30 7.84 -1.84 -4.40
N THR A 31 7.88 -0.52 -4.37
CA THR A 31 8.60 0.27 -3.37
C THR A 31 7.58 1.09 -2.60
N ILE A 32 7.87 1.39 -1.33
CA ILE A 32 6.99 2.23 -0.51
C ILE A 32 6.98 3.65 -1.09
N LEU A 33 5.78 4.22 -1.26
CA LEU A 33 5.59 5.63 -1.54
C LEU A 33 5.21 6.30 -0.21
N GLU A 34 6.18 6.88 0.48
CA GLU A 34 6.04 7.33 1.88
C GLU A 34 4.87 8.30 2.08
N ASP A 35 4.64 9.22 1.13
CA ASP A 35 3.55 10.21 1.19
C ASP A 35 2.15 9.58 1.27
N GLU A 36 1.95 8.44 0.61
CA GLU A 36 0.70 7.67 0.68
C GLU A 36 0.75 6.64 1.82
N ALA A 37 1.91 6.04 2.06
CA ALA A 37 2.08 4.99 3.05
C ALA A 37 1.88 5.50 4.49
N GLN A 38 2.19 6.77 4.77
CA GLN A 38 1.90 7.39 6.06
C GLN A 38 0.40 7.37 6.37
N ILE A 39 -0.47 7.59 5.37
CA ILE A 39 -1.93 7.56 5.53
C ILE A 39 -2.38 6.14 5.86
N VAL A 40 -1.80 5.14 5.19
CA VAL A 40 -2.07 3.74 5.52
C VAL A 40 -1.67 3.42 6.97
N ARG A 41 -0.49 3.86 7.42
CA ARG A 41 -0.05 3.66 8.81
C ARG A 41 -1.00 4.34 9.81
N GLU A 42 -1.41 5.58 9.54
CA GLU A 42 -2.39 6.30 10.36
C GLU A 42 -3.73 5.54 10.45
N ILE A 43 -4.24 5.00 9.34
CA ILE A 43 -5.46 4.17 9.34
C ILE A 43 -5.32 2.98 10.29
N PHE A 44 -4.16 2.30 10.29
CA PHE A 44 -3.90 1.18 11.19
C PHE A 44 -3.80 1.63 12.65
N ASP A 45 -3.12 2.74 12.93
CA ASP A 45 -3.00 3.28 14.28
C ASP A 45 -4.37 3.66 14.86
N LEU A 46 -5.22 4.35 14.08
CA LEU A 46 -6.58 4.71 14.47
C LEU A 46 -7.47 3.47 14.70
N TYR A 47 -7.32 2.45 13.86
CA TYR A 47 -8.06 1.19 14.03
C TYR A 47 -7.65 0.46 15.31
N VAL A 48 -6.35 0.37 15.59
CA VAL A 48 -5.82 -0.23 16.83
C VAL A 48 -6.24 0.58 18.06
N ALA A 49 -6.40 1.90 17.93
CA ALA A 49 -6.96 2.76 18.97
C ALA A 49 -8.48 2.57 19.20
N GLY A 50 -9.13 1.68 18.45
CA GLY A 50 -10.54 1.30 18.64
C GLY A 50 -11.52 2.01 17.70
N MET A 51 -11.04 2.81 16.74
CA MET A 51 -11.93 3.44 15.77
C MET A 51 -12.41 2.44 14.71
N GLY A 52 -13.72 2.40 14.47
CA GLY A 52 -14.28 1.64 13.36
C GLY A 52 -13.99 2.29 12.00
N CYS A 53 -13.96 1.49 10.93
CA CYS A 53 -13.59 1.94 9.58
C CYS A 53 -14.43 3.15 9.09
N LYS A 54 -15.72 3.22 9.45
CA LYS A 54 -16.59 4.35 9.09
C LYS A 54 -16.10 5.66 9.73
N LEU A 55 -15.72 5.62 11.00
CA LEU A 55 -15.27 6.80 11.73
C LEU A 55 -13.91 7.27 11.20
N ILE A 56 -12.99 6.33 10.91
CA ILE A 56 -11.70 6.65 10.29
C ILE A 56 -11.92 7.34 8.94
N ALA A 57 -12.82 6.82 8.11
CA ALA A 57 -13.13 7.44 6.83
C ALA A 57 -13.70 8.86 6.97
N VAL A 58 -14.53 9.13 7.98
CA VAL A 58 -15.00 10.50 8.24
C VAL A 58 -13.84 11.39 8.64
N GLN A 59 -13.02 10.97 9.61
CA GLN A 59 -11.88 11.75 10.12
C GLN A 59 -10.87 12.13 9.02
N LEU A 60 -10.60 11.23 8.07
CA LEU A 60 -9.65 11.50 6.97
C LEU A 60 -10.22 12.37 5.83
N ASN A 61 -11.52 12.68 5.84
CA ASN A 61 -12.18 13.52 4.83
C ASN A 61 -12.58 14.92 5.36
N GLU A 62 -12.30 15.22 6.62
CA GLU A 62 -12.46 16.55 7.22
C GLU A 62 -11.19 17.41 6.99
#